data_AF-A0A0M1E4R8-F1
#
_entry.id   AF-A0A0M1E4R8-F1
#
_cell.length_a   1.000
_cell.length_b   1.000
_cell.length_c   1.000
_cell.angle_alpha   90.00
_cell.angle_beta   90.00
_cell.angle_gamma   90.00
#
_symmetry.space_group_name_H-M   'P 1'
#
loop_
_entity.id
_entity.type
_entity.pdbx_description
1 polymer ?
#
loop_
_entity_poly.entity_id
_entity_poly.type
_entity_poly.pdbx_seq_one_letter_code
_entity_poly.pdbx_strand_id
1 'polypeptide(L)'
;MESRFARSAGEPRPARQGEDQQLYEFTYLSIPLARKVNVELDEEISRWCDFLINKREFIGHITDTGGRAEFYISIFVGGLGGFELDRAVLTRVTTLGLGLAVEIYPPSGDET
;
A
#
# COMPACT_ATOMS: atom_id res chain seq x y z
N MET A 1 -10.90 -7.06 -5.43
CA MET A 1 -11.64 -5.88 -4.94
C MET A 1 -11.18 -4.68 -5.75
N GLU A 2 -12.05 -4.06 -6.55
CA GLU A 2 -11.67 -2.86 -7.32
C GLU A 2 -11.66 -1.64 -6.39
N SER A 3 -10.63 -0.80 -6.49
CA SER A 3 -10.58 0.47 -5.77
C SER A 3 -11.73 1.36 -6.22
N ARG A 4 -12.51 1.89 -5.25
CA ARG A 4 -13.54 2.90 -5.52
C ARG A 4 -12.98 4.17 -6.18
N PHE A 5 -11.66 4.37 -6.15
CA PHE A 5 -10.94 5.49 -6.74
C PHE A 5 -9.68 4.99 -7.44
N ALA A 6 -9.79 4.64 -8.72
CA ALA A 6 -8.66 4.38 -9.61
C ALA A 6 -8.58 5.51 -10.63
N ARG A 7 -7.41 6.13 -10.78
CA ARG A 7 -7.14 7.21 -11.73
C ARG A 7 -5.77 6.99 -12.37
N SER A 8 -5.67 7.26 -13.66
CA SER A 8 -4.40 7.18 -14.40
C SER A 8 -3.61 8.48 -14.24
N ALA A 9 -2.28 8.40 -14.28
CA ALA A 9 -1.44 9.60 -14.32
C ALA A 9 -1.76 10.42 -15.57
N GLY A 10 -2.08 11.71 -15.39
CA GLY A 10 -2.45 12.62 -16.48
C GLY A 10 -3.95 12.69 -16.79
N GLU A 11 -4.80 11.89 -16.16
CA GLU A 11 -6.25 12.05 -16.30
C GLU A 11 -6.74 13.33 -15.61
N PRO A 12 -7.52 14.19 -16.31
CA PRO A 12 -8.18 15.33 -15.69
C PRO A 12 -9.11 14.83 -14.58
N ARG A 13 -9.00 15.40 -13.37
CA ARG A 13 -9.95 15.09 -12.30
C ARG A 13 -11.32 15.65 -12.69
N PRO A 14 -12.40 14.86 -12.54
CA PRO A 14 -13.75 15.40 -12.70
C PRO A 14 -13.97 16.50 -11.66
N ALA A 15 -14.49 17.65 -12.10
CA ALA A 15 -14.94 18.69 -11.18
C ALA A 15 -16.02 18.08 -10.27
N ARG A 16 -15.89 18.28 -8.95
CA ARG A 16 -17.03 18.00 -8.06
C ARG A 16 -18.14 18.97 -8.48
N GLN A 17 -19.39 18.49 -8.53
CA GLN A 17 -20.51 19.37 -8.86
C GLN A 17 -20.57 20.52 -7.86
N GLY A 18 -20.44 21.76 -8.36
CA GLY A 18 -20.88 22.96 -7.64
C GLY A 18 -19.84 23.86 -6.97
N GLU A 19 -18.52 23.63 -7.09
CA GLU A 19 -17.56 24.68 -6.67
C GLU A 19 -16.46 24.88 -7.70
N ASP A 20 -16.21 26.15 -8.02
CA ASP A 20 -15.09 26.61 -8.82
C ASP A 20 -13.79 26.37 -8.04
N GLN A 21 -12.91 25.52 -8.59
CA GLN A 21 -11.56 25.19 -8.07
C GLN A 21 -11.54 24.42 -6.73
N GLN A 22 -11.83 23.12 -6.79
CA GLN A 22 -11.86 22.28 -5.60
C GLN A 22 -10.56 21.50 -5.36
N LEU A 23 -9.83 21.92 -4.33
CA LEU A 23 -8.93 21.05 -3.59
C LEU A 23 -9.77 20.00 -2.84
N TYR A 24 -9.51 18.72 -3.08
CA TYR A 24 -10.11 17.66 -2.27
C TYR A 24 -9.45 17.68 -0.89
N GLU A 25 -10.26 17.58 0.18
CA GLU A 25 -9.76 17.44 1.56
C GLU A 25 -8.82 16.23 1.69
N PHE A 26 -9.11 15.15 0.96
CA PHE A 26 -8.28 13.96 0.89
C PHE A 26 -8.08 13.52 -0.57
N THR A 27 -6.83 13.20 -0.94
CA THR A 27 -6.50 12.57 -2.22
C THR A 27 -5.91 11.19 -1.94
N TYR A 28 -6.37 10.18 -2.67
CA TYR A 28 -5.86 8.82 -2.60
C TYR A 28 -5.29 8.42 -3.96
N LEU A 29 -4.15 7.73 -3.95
CA LEU A 29 -3.56 7.10 -5.12
C LEU A 29 -3.24 5.66 -4.77
N SER A 30 -3.83 4.72 -5.49
CA SER A 30 -3.54 3.29 -5.37
C SER A 30 -2.97 2.81 -6.69
N ILE A 31 -1.71 2.37 -6.67
CA ILE A 31 -1.05 1.79 -7.85
C ILE A 31 -0.95 0.29 -7.60
N PRO A 32 -1.56 -0.55 -8.45
CA PRO A 32 -1.36 -1.99 -8.35
C PRO A 32 0.09 -2.30 -8.73
N LEU A 33 0.90 -2.67 -7.74
CA LEU A 33 2.26 -3.17 -7.95
C LEU A 33 2.27 -4.65 -8.33
N ALA A 34 1.21 -5.10 -9.01
CA ALA A 34 0.85 -6.50 -9.19
C ALA A 34 1.84 -7.23 -10.12
N ARG A 35 2.84 -7.86 -9.51
CA ARG A 35 3.65 -8.90 -10.12
C ARG A 35 3.16 -10.23 -9.57
N LYS A 36 2.65 -11.13 -10.43
CA LYS A 36 2.32 -12.49 -10.01
C LYS A 36 3.61 -13.29 -9.87
N VAL A 37 4.16 -13.32 -8.65
CA VAL A 37 5.38 -14.07 -8.33
C VAL A 37 5.17 -14.94 -7.11
N ASN A 38 5.91 -16.03 -7.06
CA ASN A 38 6.04 -16.84 -5.87
C ASN A 38 7.34 -16.46 -5.18
N VAL A 39 7.23 -15.61 -4.16
CA VAL A 39 8.34 -15.09 -3.34
C VAL A 39 7.86 -14.96 -1.91
N GLU A 40 8.79 -14.99 -0.96
CA GLU A 40 8.48 -14.73 0.43
C GLU A 40 8.10 -13.25 0.62
N LEU A 41 7.17 -13.00 1.54
CA LEU A 41 6.61 -11.66 1.76
C LEU A 41 7.68 -10.64 2.19
N ASP A 42 8.60 -11.07 3.05
CA ASP A 42 9.70 -10.26 3.56
C ASP A 42 10.72 -9.89 2.48
N GLU A 43 11.00 -10.79 1.54
CA GLU A 43 11.82 -10.53 0.36
C GLU A 43 11.19 -9.48 -0.55
N GLU A 44 9.88 -9.57 -0.80
CA GLU A 44 9.19 -8.60 -1.66
C GLU A 44 9.09 -7.22 -0.98
N ILE A 45 8.77 -7.16 0.31
CA ILE A 45 8.79 -5.89 1.08
C ILE A 45 10.20 -5.28 1.03
N SER A 46 11.23 -6.10 1.23
CA SER A 46 12.63 -5.69 1.18
C SER A 46 12.99 -5.08 -0.17
N ARG A 47 12.62 -5.74 -1.26
CA ARG A 47 12.81 -5.24 -2.63
C ARG A 47 12.12 -3.89 -2.84
N TRP A 48 10.89 -3.71 -2.36
CA TRP A 48 10.20 -2.43 -2.46
C TRP A 48 10.84 -1.35 -1.61
N CYS A 49 11.38 -1.69 -0.44
CA CYS A 49 12.15 -0.75 0.36
C CYS A 49 13.39 -0.25 -0.42
N ASP A 50 14.11 -1.13 -1.13
CA ASP A 50 15.24 -0.74 -1.98
C ASP A 50 14.81 0.15 -3.14
N PHE A 51 13.65 -0.11 -3.73
CA PHE A 51 13.11 0.75 -4.78
C PHE A 51 12.72 2.14 -4.25
N LEU A 52 12.12 2.21 -3.06
CA LEU A 52 11.56 3.42 -2.47
C LEU A 52 12.57 4.26 -1.69
N ILE A 53 13.77 3.75 -1.37
CA ILE A 53 14.78 4.48 -0.60
C ILE A 53 15.13 5.83 -1.21
N ASN A 54 15.19 5.90 -2.54
CA ASN A 54 15.48 7.13 -3.29
C ASN A 54 14.30 8.13 -3.28
N LYS A 55 13.17 7.78 -2.67
CA LYS A 55 11.96 8.60 -2.52
C LYS A 55 11.66 8.93 -1.05
N ARG A 56 12.57 8.58 -0.13
CA ARG A 56 12.38 8.78 1.31
C ARG A 56 11.99 10.20 1.70
N GLU A 57 12.62 11.23 1.13
CA GLU A 57 12.30 12.63 1.44
C GLU A 57 10.85 12.96 1.09
N PHE A 58 10.39 12.54 -0.09
CA PHE A 58 9.02 12.73 -0.53
C PHE A 58 8.01 11.98 0.36
N ILE A 59 8.32 10.73 0.72
CA ILE A 59 7.48 9.94 1.63
C ILE A 59 7.42 10.60 3.01
N GLY A 60 8.55 11.09 3.53
CA GLY A 60 8.63 11.84 4.78
C GLY A 60 7.75 13.09 4.76
N HIS A 61 7.78 13.87 3.68
CA HIS A 61 6.89 15.03 3.54
C HIS A 61 5.40 14.66 3.60
N ILE A 62 5.00 13.52 3.02
CA ILE A 62 3.61 13.03 3.14
C ILE A 62 3.26 12.80 4.61
N THR A 63 4.12 12.10 5.36
CA THR A 63 3.82 11.77 6.75
C THR A 63 3.93 12.96 7.70
N ASP A 64 4.89 13.86 7.47
CA ASP A 64 5.12 15.04 8.32
C ASP A 64 3.97 16.06 8.19
N THR A 65 3.26 16.04 7.06
CA THR A 65 2.07 16.90 6.82
C THR A 65 0.76 16.25 7.27
N GLY A 66 0.81 15.12 7.98
CA GLY A 66 -0.35 14.39 8.49
C GLY A 66 -0.95 13.37 7.51
N GLY A 67 -0.32 13.17 6.35
CA GLY A 67 -0.68 12.11 5.42
C GLY A 67 -0.21 10.73 5.89
N ARG A 68 -0.61 9.69 5.16
CA ARG A 68 -0.26 8.29 5.43
C ARG A 68 0.35 7.65 4.20
N ALA A 69 1.44 6.92 4.38
CA ALA A 69 2.09 6.13 3.35
C ALA A 69 2.41 4.75 3.94
N GLU A 70 1.99 3.66 3.29
CA GLU A 70 2.13 2.31 3.85
C GLU A 70 2.14 1.22 2.79
N PHE A 71 2.72 0.07 3.16
CA PHE A 71 2.44 -1.18 2.48
C PHE A 71 1.12 -1.76 2.97
N TYR A 72 0.22 -2.03 2.04
CA TYR A 72 -1.04 -2.71 2.30
C TYR A 72 -0.98 -4.14 1.75
N ILE A 73 -1.16 -5.13 2.63
CA ILE A 73 -0.96 -6.55 2.33
C ILE A 73 -2.24 -7.31 2.67
N SER A 74 -2.75 -8.07 1.70
CA SER A 74 -3.86 -9.00 1.90
C SER A 74 -3.34 -10.44 1.85
N ILE A 75 -3.57 -11.21 2.90
CA ILE A 75 -3.16 -12.61 3.03
C ILE A 75 -4.40 -13.49 2.99
N PHE A 76 -4.42 -14.48 2.11
CA PHE A 76 -5.49 -15.47 2.01
C PHE A 76 -4.98 -16.80 2.57
N VAL A 77 -5.50 -17.23 3.72
CA VAL A 77 -5.04 -18.47 4.36
C VAL A 77 -5.90 -19.66 3.94
N GLY A 78 -5.28 -20.79 3.60
CA GLY A 78 -5.96 -22.06 3.33
C GLY A 78 -6.24 -22.90 4.58
N GLY A 79 -5.75 -22.48 5.75
CA GLY A 79 -5.86 -23.21 7.02
C GLY A 79 -5.26 -22.41 8.17
N LEU A 80 -4.96 -23.08 9.30
CA LEU A 80 -4.22 -22.46 10.39
C LEU A 80 -2.82 -22.08 9.90
N GLY A 81 -2.51 -20.79 9.94
CA GLY A 81 -1.25 -20.24 9.50
C GLY A 81 -0.95 -18.94 10.22
N GLY A 82 0.33 -18.63 10.30
CA GLY A 82 0.86 -17.35 10.75
C GLY A 82 2.01 -16.96 9.84
N PHE A 83 2.42 -15.70 9.93
CA PHE A 83 3.64 -15.23 9.30
C PHE A 83 4.33 -14.31 10.29
N GLU A 84 5.65 -14.20 10.16
CA GLU A 84 6.47 -13.29 10.93
C GLU A 84 7.22 -12.39 9.97
N LEU A 85 7.43 -11.14 10.36
CA LEU A 85 8.30 -10.23 9.65
C LEU A 85 9.53 -9.97 10.50
N ASP A 86 10.69 -10.21 9.92
CA ASP A 86 11.96 -10.00 10.61
C ASP A 86 12.13 -8.53 11.04
N ARG A 87 12.83 -8.34 12.17
CA ARG A 87 13.12 -7.02 12.71
C ARG A 87 13.84 -6.13 11.70
N ALA A 88 14.75 -6.67 10.90
CA ALA A 88 15.47 -5.90 9.89
C ALA A 88 14.51 -5.35 8.82
N VAL A 89 13.52 -6.14 8.41
CA VAL A 89 12.49 -5.72 7.44
C VAL A 89 11.64 -4.59 8.02
N LEU A 90 11.13 -4.76 9.24
CA LEU A 90 10.36 -3.72 9.94
C LEU A 90 11.15 -2.41 10.13
N THR A 91 12.45 -2.53 10.42
CA THR A 91 13.35 -1.38 10.54
C THR A 91 13.49 -0.64 9.21
N ARG A 92 13.58 -1.35 8.09
CA ARG A 92 13.66 -0.73 6.76
C ARG A 92 12.37 0.01 6.40
N VAL A 93 11.22 -0.60 6.63
CA VAL A 93 9.90 0.00 6.39
C VAL A 93 9.75 1.30 7.19
N THR A 94 10.04 1.26 8.48
CA THR A 94 9.93 2.44 9.36
C THR A 94 10.98 3.52 9.04
N THR A 95 12.19 3.15 8.61
CA THR A 95 13.22 4.11 8.17
C THR A 95 12.77 4.95 6.97
N LEU A 96 11.93 4.36 6.11
CA LEU A 96 11.33 5.06 4.96
C LEU A 96 10.16 5.97 5.35
N GLY A 97 9.70 5.93 6.61
CA GLY A 97 8.47 6.60 7.03
C GLY A 97 7.21 5.86 6.56
N LEU A 98 7.32 4.58 6.18
CA LEU A 98 6.18 3.79 5.74
C LEU A 98 5.55 3.04 6.91
N GLY A 99 4.22 2.95 6.90
CA GLY A 99 3.45 2.03 7.71
C GLY A 99 3.32 0.63 7.08
N LEU A 100 2.73 -0.28 7.84
CA LEU A 100 2.35 -1.62 7.38
C LEU A 100 0.91 -1.89 7.82
N ALA A 101 0.05 -2.17 6.86
CA ALA A 101 -1.34 -2.58 7.09
C ALA A 101 -1.51 -3.99 6.53
N VAL A 102 -1.91 -4.94 7.39
CA VAL A 102 -2.10 -6.34 7.01
C VAL A 102 -3.54 -6.74 7.28
N GLU A 103 -4.17 -7.31 6.27
CA GLU A 103 -5.48 -7.95 6.38
C GLU A 103 -5.36 -9.44 6.07
N ILE A 104 -5.90 -10.25 6.97
CA ILE A 104 -5.89 -11.71 6.84
C ILE A 104 -7.32 -12.16 6.56
N TYR A 105 -7.49 -12.86 5.45
CA TYR A 105 -8.74 -13.41 5.00
C TYR A 105 -8.77 -14.90 5.30
N PRO A 106 -9.85 -15.40 5.93
CA PRO A 106 -10.03 -16.82 6.17
C PRO A 106 -10.14 -17.59 4.84
N PRO A 107 -10.06 -18.93 4.87
CA PRO A 107 -10.31 -19.73 3.67
C PRO A 107 -11.66 -19.35 3.08
N SER A 108 -11.70 -19.02 1.79
CA SER A 108 -12.96 -18.95 1.06
C SER A 108 -13.61 -20.33 1.15
N GLY A 109 -14.75 -20.43 1.85
CA GLY A 109 -15.43 -21.68 2.20
C GLY A 109 -16.01 -22.49 1.03
N ASP A 110 -15.34 -22.52 -0.12
CA ASP A 110 -15.75 -23.21 -1.35
C ASP A 110 -15.08 -24.58 -1.52
N GLU A 111 -14.53 -25.17 -0.46
CA GLU A 111 -14.05 -26.56 -0.45
C GLU A 111 -14.78 -27.39 0.62
N THR A 112 -16.00 -27.86 0.27
CA THR A 112 -16.63 -29.07 0.81
C THR A 112 -17.23 -29.88 -0.33
#